data_AF-A0A923WQR3-F1
#
_entry.id   AF-A0A923WQR3-F1
#
_cell.length_a   1.000
_cell.length_b   1.000
_cell.length_c   1.000
_cell.angle_alpha   90.00
_cell.angle_beta   90.00
_cell.angle_gamma   90.00
#
_symmetry.space_group_name_H-M   'P 1'
#
loop_
_entity.id
_entity.type
_entity.pdbx_description
1 polymer ?
#
loop_
_entity_poly.entity_id
_entity_poly.type
_entity_poly.pdbx_seq_one_letter_code
_entity_poly.pdbx_strand_id
1 'polypeptide(L)' 'ILLLSNKAVPFALLLLAPITINILLFHGVLAPAGLALPIIILLLQVYLASTHKAVYKPLFK' A
#
# COMPACT_ATOMS: atom_id res chain seq x y z
N ILE A 1 -5.56 4.81 -11.41
CA ILE A 1 -6.83 4.46 -12.11
C ILE A 1 -7.42 3.16 -11.60
N LEU A 2 -6.68 2.03 -11.61
CA LEU A 2 -7.20 0.72 -11.15
C LEU A 2 -7.94 0.78 -9.80
N LEU A 3 -7.27 1.19 -8.71
CA LEU A 3 -7.90 1.27 -7.38
C LEU A 3 -9.06 2.27 -7.32
N LEU A 4 -8.88 3.46 -7.88
CA LEU A 4 -9.89 4.54 -7.87
C LEU A 4 -11.13 4.23 -8.71
N SER A 5 -10.97 3.43 -9.76
CA SER A 5 -12.07 2.94 -10.61
C SER A 5 -12.60 1.58 -10.14
N ASN A 6 -12.18 1.11 -8.96
CA ASN A 6 -12.55 -0.19 -8.39
C ASN A 6 -12.27 -1.39 -9.33
N LYS A 7 -11.20 -1.32 -10.11
CA LYS A 7 -10.75 -2.37 -11.05
C LYS A 7 -9.46 -3.00 -10.57
N ALA A 8 -9.38 -4.34 -10.66
CA ALA A 8 -8.17 -5.12 -10.32
C ALA A 8 -7.57 -4.73 -8.95
N VAL A 9 -8.43 -4.55 -7.94
CA VAL A 9 -8.04 -4.00 -6.61
C VAL A 9 -6.85 -4.76 -5.98
N PRO A 10 -6.82 -6.11 -5.92
CA PRO A 10 -5.70 -6.81 -5.31
C PRO A 10 -4.37 -6.57 -6.05
N PHE A 11 -4.42 -6.51 -7.38
CA PHE A 11 -3.24 -6.22 -8.20
C PHE A 11 -2.76 -4.78 -8.01
N ALA A 12 -3.68 -3.81 -7.96
CA ALA A 12 -3.35 -2.42 -7.70
C ALA A 12 -2.68 -2.24 -6.32
N LEU A 13 -3.21 -2.90 -5.29
CA LEU A 13 -2.64 -2.88 -3.94
C LEU A 13 -1.26 -3.54 -3.90
N LEU A 14 -1.05 -4.64 -4.64
CA LEU A 14 0.25 -5.30 -4.76
C LEU A 14 1.29 -4.39 -5.41
N LEU A 15 0.93 -3.72 -6.51
CA LEU A 15 1.81 -2.77 -7.19
C LEU A 15 2.16 -1.56 -6.31
N LEU A 16 1.17 -1.05 -5.56
CA LEU A 16 1.37 0.09 -4.66
C LEU A 16 2.23 -0.27 -3.43
N ALA A 17 2.31 -1.53 -3.02
CA ALA A 17 3.00 -1.94 -1.78
C ALA A 17 4.46 -1.46 -1.71
N PRO A 18 5.34 -1.80 -2.67
CA PRO A 18 6.72 -1.31 -2.62
C PRO A 18 6.80 0.22 -2.75
N ILE A 19 5.88 0.86 -3.48
CA ILE A 19 5.89 2.32 -3.68
C ILE A 19 5.58 3.04 -2.36
N THR A 20 4.53 2.61 -1.65
CA THR A 20 4.16 3.17 -0.35
C THR A 20 5.26 2.98 0.68
N ILE A 21 5.94 1.81 0.69
CA ILE A 21 7.08 1.56 1.59
C ILE A 21 8.25 2.49 1.27
N ASN A 22 8.59 2.69 -0.02
CA ASN A 22 9.65 3.64 -0.41
C ASN A 22 9.33 5.07 0.05
N ILE A 23 8.09 5.53 -0.14
CA ILE A 23 7.65 6.86 0.31
C ILE A 23 7.76 6.99 1.83
N LEU A 24 7.31 5.98 2.58
CA LEU A 24 7.38 5.96 4.03
C LEU A 24 8.83 6.03 4.53
N LEU A 25 9.74 5.25 3.94
CA LEU A 25 11.15 5.25 4.32
C LEU A 25 11.84 6.56 3.95
N PHE A 26 11.55 7.12 2.78
CA PHE A 26 12.08 8.42 2.37
C PHE A 26 11.71 9.51 3.38
N HIS A 27 10.44 9.60 3.76
CA HIS A 27 10.02 10.59 4.74
C HIS A 27 10.49 10.24 6.16
N GLY A 28 10.55 8.95 6.52
CA GLY A 28 11.01 8.53 7.83
C GLY A 28 12.50 8.78 8.09
N VAL A 29 13.34 8.77 7.04
CA VAL A 29 14.80 8.84 7.16
C VAL A 29 15.37 10.17 6.63
N LEU A 30 14.89 10.64 5.48
CA LEU A 30 15.52 11.75 4.74
C LEU A 30 14.72 13.05 4.82
N ALA A 31 13.38 12.96 4.83
CA ALA A 31 12.49 14.12 4.82
C ALA A 31 11.30 13.96 5.80
N PRO A 32 11.50 14.13 7.12
CA PRO A 32 10.46 13.92 8.15
C PRO A 32 9.21 14.78 7.99
N ALA A 33 9.33 15.93 7.33
CA ALA A 33 8.20 16.78 7.00
C ALA A 33 7.24 16.03 6.05
N GLY A 34 5.98 15.88 6.46
CA GLY A 34 4.96 15.21 5.63
C GLY A 34 4.77 13.72 5.90
N LEU A 35 5.40 13.14 6.94
CA LEU A 35 5.30 11.71 7.28
C LEU A 35 3.87 11.23 7.59
N ALA A 36 2.97 12.13 8.01
CA ALA A 36 1.58 11.79 8.32
C ALA A 36 0.83 11.16 7.13
N LEU A 37 1.02 11.69 5.92
CA LEU A 37 0.29 11.20 4.74
C LEU A 37 0.72 9.78 4.32
N PRO A 38 2.03 9.45 4.19
CA PRO A 38 2.48 8.08 3.96
C PRO A 38 1.97 7.07 5.00
N ILE A 39 1.88 7.46 6.27
CA ILE A 39 1.31 6.61 7.32
C ILE A 39 -0.17 6.32 7.05
N ILE A 40 -0.96 7.35 6.75
CA ILE A 40 -2.39 7.18 6.42
C ILE A 40 -2.56 6.27 5.20
N ILE A 41 -1.77 6.48 4.15
CA ILE A 41 -1.80 5.66 2.93
C ILE A 41 -1.47 4.20 3.26
N LEU A 42 -0.43 3.96 4.07
CA LEU A 42 -0.05 2.61 4.49
C LEU A 42 -1.19 1.92 5.25
N LEU A 43 -1.82 2.63 6.20
CA LEU A 43 -2.94 2.07 6.97
C LEU A 43 -4.13 1.70 6.08
N LEU A 44 -4.51 2.57 5.14
CA LEU A 44 -5.57 2.29 4.16
C LEU A 44 -5.21 1.11 3.27
N GLN A 45 -3.97 1.03 2.83
CA GLN A 45 -3.48 -0.05 2.00
C GLN A 45 -3.50 -1.39 2.74
N VAL A 46 -3.03 -1.44 3.99
CA VAL A 46 -3.09 -2.63 4.84
C VAL A 46 -4.53 -3.03 5.12
N TYR A 47 -5.42 -2.08 5.39
CA TYR A 47 -6.85 -2.34 5.57
C TYR A 47 -7.47 -2.99 4.33
N LEU A 48 -7.28 -2.42 3.14
CA LEU A 48 -7.81 -2.98 1.89
C LEU A 48 -7.15 -4.30 1.49
N ALA A 49 -5.85 -4.45 1.74
CA ALA A 49 -5.16 -5.73 1.53
C ALA A 49 -5.71 -6.79 2.49
N SER A 50 -6.11 -6.37 3.69
CA SER A 50 -6.67 -7.26 4.70
C SER A 50 -8.00 -7.89 4.29
N THR A 51 -8.84 -7.13 3.58
CA THR A 51 -10.11 -7.65 3.05
C THR A 51 -9.93 -8.63 1.88
N HIS A 52 -8.75 -8.62 1.23
CA HIS A 52 -8.42 -9.50 0.10
C HIS A 52 -7.34 -10.55 0.42
N LYS A 53 -7.05 -10.82 1.71
CA LYS A 53 -5.95 -11.71 2.16
C LYS A 53 -5.95 -13.08 1.48
N ALA A 54 -7.11 -13.64 1.17
CA ALA A 54 -7.22 -14.93 0.49
C ALA A 54 -6.53 -14.95 -0.88
N VAL A 55 -6.59 -13.83 -1.62
CA VAL A 55 -5.96 -13.68 -2.95
C VAL A 55 -4.44 -13.68 -2.85
N TYR A 56 -3.88 -13.18 -1.75
CA TYR A 56 -2.44 -13.12 -1.55
C TYR A 56 -1.83 -14.39 -0.97
N LYS A 57 -2.63 -15.35 -0.47
CA LYS A 57 -2.13 -16.60 0.10
C LYS A 57 -1.09 -17.32 -0.78
N PRO A 58 -1.25 -17.42 -2.11
CA PRO A 58 -0.26 -18.08 -2.97
C PRO A 58 1.11 -17.39 -3.03
N LEU A 59 1.20 -16.10 -2.68
CA LEU A 59 2.47 -15.35 -2.71
C LEU A 59 3.42 -15.74 -1.55
N PHE A 60 2.90 -16.40 -0.52
CA PHE A 60 3.63 -16.74 0.71
C PHE A 60 3.74 -18.25 0.91
N LYS A 61 3.62 -19.02 -0.17
CA LYS A 61 3.86 -20.47 -0.17
C LYS A 61 5.27 -20.77 -0.64
#